data_AF-A0A7K0Y6N1-F1
#
_entry.id   AF-A0A7K0Y6N1-F1
#
_cell.length_a   1.000
_cell.length_b   1.000
_cell.length_c   1.000
_cell.angle_alpha   90.00
_cell.angle_beta   90.00
_cell.angle_gamma   90.00
#
_symmetry.space_group_name_H-M   'P 1'
#
loop_
_entity.id
_entity.type
_entity.pdbx_description
1 polymer ?
#
loop_
_entity_poly.entity_id
_entity_poly.type
_entity_poly.pdbx_seq_one_letter_code
_entity_poly.pdbx_strand_id
1 'polypeptide(L)' 'RHEKQLAVKLLDQRGAFILRRAVEDVADAMGVSRITVYNYLNALHR' A
#
# COMPACT_ATOMS: atom_id res chain seq x y z
N ARG A 1 -11.40 0.29 -6.63
CA ARG A 1 -10.11 -0.43 -6.81
C ARG A 1 -8.99 0.49 -7.29
N HIS A 2 -9.20 1.24 -8.37
CA HIS A 2 -8.20 2.17 -8.91
C HIS A 2 -7.73 3.22 -7.88
N GLU A 3 -8.65 3.82 -7.13
CA GLU A 3 -8.32 4.79 -6.07
C GLU A 3 -7.42 4.20 -4.99
N LYS A 4 -7.67 2.95 -4.57
CA LYS A 4 -6.83 2.26 -3.58
C LYS A 4 -5.41 2.03 -4.12
N GLN A 5 -5.28 1.69 -5.40
CA GLN A 5 -3.97 1.55 -6.04
C GLN A 5 -3.23 2.89 -6.14
N LEU A 6 -3.95 3.98 -6.48
CA LEU A 6 -3.38 5.32 -6.52
C LEU A 6 -2.92 5.78 -5.12
N ALA A 7 -3.72 5.52 -4.09
CA ALA A 7 -3.36 5.82 -2.70
C ALA A 7 -2.07 5.11 -2.29
N VAL A 8 -1.95 3.80 -2.55
CA VAL A 8 -0.71 3.04 -2.27
C VAL A 8 0.48 3.59 -3.04
N LYS A 9 0.30 3.98 -4.32
CA LYS A 9 1.36 4.63 -5.10
C LYS A 9 1.84 5.93 -4.49
N LEU A 10 0.92 6.79 -4.06
CA LEU A 10 1.23 8.08 -3.45
C LEU A 10 1.92 7.94 -2.09
N LEU A 11 1.61 6.88 -1.35
CA LEU A 11 2.26 6.53 -0.08
C LEU A 11 3.67 5.98 -0.31
N ASP A 12 3.84 5.11 -1.31
CA ASP A 12 5.14 4.55 -1.71
C ASP A 12 6.12 5.64 -2.15
N GLN A 13 5.66 6.57 -3.00
CA GLN A 13 6.44 7.73 -3.45
C GLN A 13 6.88 8.66 -2.29
N ARG A 14 6.16 8.63 -1.17
CA ARG A 14 6.50 9.42 0.04
C ARG A 14 7.33 8.63 1.05
N GLY A 15 7.70 7.38 0.74
CA GLY A 15 8.50 6.53 1.62
C GLY A 15 7.72 5.93 2.79
N ALA A 16 6.38 5.91 2.73
CA ALA A 16 5.55 5.42 3.83
C ALA A 16 5.88 3.96 4.21
N PHE A 17 6.24 3.13 3.22
CA PHE A 17 6.53 1.71 3.43
C PHE A 17 7.94 1.38 3.93
N ILE A 18 8.77 2.41 4.22
CA ILE A 18 10.06 2.23 4.92
C ILE A 18 9.83 2.01 6.42
N LEU A 19 8.72 2.52 6.96
CA LEU A 19 8.41 2.40 8.38
C LEU A 19 7.98 0.98 8.73
N ARG A 20 8.46 0.51 9.89
CA ARG A 20 8.03 -0.77 10.44
C ARG A 20 6.52 -0.74 10.64
N ARG A 21 5.84 -1.80 10.21
CA ARG A 21 4.39 -1.99 10.26
C ARG A 21 3.53 -1.13 9.32
N ALA A 22 4.13 -0.35 8.41
CA ALA A 22 3.38 0.49 7.48
C ALA A 22 2.34 -0.28 6.63
N VAL A 23 2.63 -1.54 6.30
CA VAL A 23 1.70 -2.38 5.52
C VAL A 23 0.48 -2.79 6.35
N GLU A 24 0.65 -3.15 7.63
CA GLU A 24 -0.46 -3.35 8.56
C GLU A 24 -1.35 -2.10 8.63
N ASP A 25 -0.75 -0.95 8.93
CA ASP A 25 -1.50 0.28 9.22
C ASP A 25 -2.28 0.76 7.98
N VAL A 26 -1.68 0.67 6.79
CA VAL A 26 -2.33 1.01 5.53
C VAL A 26 -3.43 0.01 5.18
N ALA A 27 -3.23 -1.28 5.43
CA ALA A 27 -4.24 -2.29 5.17
C ALA A 27 -5.50 -2.06 6.02
N ASP A 28 -5.31 -1.77 7.32
CA ASP A 28 -6.38 -1.46 8.26
C ASP A 28 -7.12 -0.17 7.87
N ALA A 29 -6.38 0.91 7.57
CA ALA A 29 -6.97 2.19 7.16
C ALA A 29 -7.75 2.10 5.84
N MET A 30 -7.32 1.23 4.93
CA MET A 30 -7.96 1.05 3.62
C MET A 30 -9.04 -0.04 3.61
N GLY A 31 -9.25 -0.75 4.72
CA GLY A 31 -10.18 -1.86 4.84
C GLY A 31 -9.89 -2.98 3.84
N VAL A 32 -8.61 -3.36 3.69
CA VAL A 32 -8.16 -4.45 2.82
C VAL A 32 -7.17 -5.35 3.56
N SER A 33 -6.88 -6.52 3.01
CA SER A 33 -5.85 -7.38 3.59
C SER A 33 -4.44 -6.85 3.30
N ARG A 34 -3.46 -7.20 4.16
CA ARG A 34 -2.03 -6.96 3.90
C ARG A 34 -1.59 -7.52 2.55
N ILE A 35 -2.09 -8.70 2.18
CA ILE A 35 -1.83 -9.34 0.88
C ILE A 35 -2.30 -8.44 -0.28
N THR A 36 -3.42 -7.74 -0.13
CA THR A 36 -3.92 -6.81 -1.13
C THR A 36 -2.99 -5.60 -1.29
N VAL A 37 -2.43 -5.07 -0.20
CA VAL A 37 -1.45 -3.98 -0.25
C VAL A 37 -0.16 -4.45 -0.93
N TYR A 38 0.36 -5.64 -0.59
CA TYR A 38 1.52 -6.23 -1.29
C TYR A 38 1.26 -6.41 -2.78
N ASN A 39 0.05 -6.83 -3.18
CA ASN A 39 -0.30 -6.94 -4.59
C ASN A 39 -0.27 -5.58 -5.31
N TYR A 40 -0.66 -4.49 -4.63
CA TYR A 40 -0.56 -3.15 -5.20
C TYR A 40 0.90 -2.69 -5.30
N LEU A 41 1.71 -2.90 -4.26
CA LEU A 41 3.14 -2.59 -4.30
C LEU A 41 3.87 -3.36 -5.40
N ASN A 42 3.63 -4.68 -5.49
CA ASN A 42 4.20 -5.51 -6.55
C ASN A 42 3.80 -5.02 -7.94
N ALA A 43 2.57 -4.51 -8.13
CA ALA A 43 2.13 -3.96 -9.41
C ALA A 43 2.74 -2.59 -9.74
N LEU A 44 3.37 -1.90 -8.78
CA LEU A 44 4.08 -0.62 -9.00
C LEU A 44 5.55 -0.82 -9.36
N HIS A 45 6.18 -1.88 -8.85
CA HIS A 45 7.60 -2.17 -9.05
C HIS A 45 7.86 -3.21 -10.16
N ARG A 46 6.81 -3.71 -10.80
CA ARG A 46 6.88 -4.57 -11.98
C ARG A 46 6.91 -3.75 -13.25
#